data_AF-A0A949HDC3-F1
#
_entry.id   AF-A0A949HDC3-F1
#
_cell.length_a   1.000
_cell.length_b   1.000
_cell.length_c   1.000
_cell.angle_alpha   90.00
_cell.angle_beta   90.00
_cell.angle_gamma   90.00
#
_symmetry.space_group_name_H-M   'P 1'
#
loop_
_entity.id
_entity.type
_entity.pdbx_description
1 polymer ?
#
loop_
_entity_poly.entity_id
_entity_poly.type
_entity_poly.pdbx_seq_one_letter_code
_entity_poly.pdbx_strand_id
1 'polypeptide(L)'
;MSAADRPTGHPPMLGRCLDAAAWQEYVATYDFGPLAPSRVVLHHTWRPTVAQWAGARTMRGMQRFYASKGWDAGPHLFIATDGIWLFTPMADIGIHAGRGNGSLRAGWYSIGVEMVGNYDESPPDGVIWELTRLVLGSLSQRLDIAPRALISFHRDYSPKSCPGRAVGKEWVIAEVEAWLARRAAPPAPPVAVAPATDDEAYREALLEHAYRQRGEGYQSGWAFHDAALRHQLGNPLARRQALQAAGRRIVFQPFARETLYAAVPDWGDAERLSTLLDGAIPPPGGLGRALLDALFATGGVRFEPQHPLHRAAALDLRCGPPLADVQPIRGATGAYLVLPCACETLYAPADRPQQVARASTLRDPALRELLWRAAYRAAGQPYLAGDALQREARRHELGVPLAPTTLVAAAGRRVRLAVFAADALCIEGDGSIARLSALPASRPLLAAAAPAPAIATIARAGPGASAWSPRFGARISAIVVHRRAVSLEQLLTPDARWSPHYLVCRDGAIIQLVDDALAAWHIGMAMWRTRRRNLNRSSIGVLVEPAEAPNPAQQRAVAWLMRRLRRRYTLSADDIIAVTPPDDHRETARLPITHAKGLLP
;
A
#
# COMPACT_ATOMS: atom_id res chain seq x y z
N MET A 1 24.64 -13.59 24.54
CA MET A 1 23.47 -14.42 24.18
C MET A 1 22.36 -14.23 25.21
N SER A 2 21.11 -14.03 24.77
CA SER A 2 19.97 -13.96 25.68
C SER A 2 19.66 -15.33 26.30
N ALA A 3 18.93 -15.38 27.42
CA ALA A 3 18.46 -16.65 27.99
C ALA A 3 17.58 -17.47 27.02
N ALA A 4 17.06 -16.84 25.96
CA ALA A 4 16.22 -17.43 24.92
C ALA A 4 16.99 -18.06 23.74
N ASP A 5 18.33 -18.06 23.76
CA ASP A 5 19.18 -18.67 22.71
C ASP A 5 19.94 -19.92 23.18
N ARG A 6 19.48 -20.60 24.24
CA ARG A 6 20.09 -21.87 24.68
C ARG A 6 19.73 -22.99 23.71
N PRO A 7 20.69 -23.59 22.99
CA PRO A 7 20.41 -24.71 22.08
C PRO A 7 19.95 -25.95 22.87
N THR A 8 19.10 -26.76 22.25
CA THR A 8 18.59 -28.02 22.85
C THR A 8 18.72 -29.19 21.88
N GLY A 9 18.77 -30.42 22.41
CA GLY A 9 18.85 -31.65 21.63
C GLY A 9 20.21 -31.89 20.94
N HIS A 10 20.25 -32.88 20.04
CA HIS A 10 21.43 -33.21 19.24
C HIS A 10 21.03 -33.35 17.76
N PRO A 11 21.73 -32.70 16.80
CA PRO A 11 22.68 -31.61 17.05
C PRO A 11 21.99 -30.44 17.76
N PRO A 12 22.72 -29.61 18.53
CA PRO A 12 22.13 -28.51 19.27
C PRO A 12 21.34 -27.57 18.34
N MET A 13 20.08 -27.26 18.68
CA MET A 13 19.18 -26.45 17.87
C MET A 13 18.54 -25.34 18.72
N LEU A 14 18.53 -24.10 18.21
CA LEU A 14 17.83 -22.96 18.81
C LEU A 14 16.31 -23.12 18.76
N GLY A 15 15.76 -23.51 17.60
CA GLY A 15 14.36 -23.94 17.45
C GLY A 15 13.30 -22.83 17.56
N ARG A 16 13.69 -21.55 17.50
CA ARG A 16 12.78 -20.39 17.48
C ARG A 16 12.39 -20.01 16.06
N CYS A 17 11.14 -19.61 15.87
CA CYS A 17 10.66 -18.98 14.64
C CYS A 17 10.56 -17.47 14.84
N LEU A 18 11.15 -16.69 13.94
CA LEU A 18 11.08 -15.25 13.92
C LEU A 18 10.23 -14.77 12.74
N ASP A 19 9.38 -13.78 12.96
CA ASP A 19 8.79 -13.02 11.86
C ASP A 19 9.82 -12.02 11.26
N ALA A 20 9.40 -11.29 10.23
CA ALA A 20 10.27 -10.36 9.52
C ALA A 20 10.83 -9.22 10.39
N ALA A 21 10.08 -8.74 11.38
CA ALA A 21 10.50 -7.65 12.26
C ALA A 21 11.44 -8.18 13.35
N ALA A 22 11.07 -9.31 13.98
CA ALA A 22 11.88 -9.98 14.98
C ALA A 22 13.23 -10.44 14.40
N TRP A 23 13.28 -10.89 13.15
CA TRP A 23 14.53 -11.19 12.45
C TRP A 23 15.45 -9.98 12.33
N GLN A 24 14.92 -8.81 11.95
CA GLN A 24 15.73 -7.61 11.77
C GLN A 24 16.36 -7.15 13.08
N GLU A 25 15.59 -7.19 14.18
CA GLU A 25 16.10 -6.89 15.52
C GLU A 25 17.15 -7.92 15.96
N TYR A 26 16.87 -9.21 15.72
CA TYR A 26 17.77 -10.30 16.06
C TYR A 26 19.12 -10.18 15.35
N VAL A 27 19.13 -9.98 14.03
CA VAL A 27 20.37 -9.90 13.25
C VAL A 27 21.13 -8.60 13.49
N ALA A 28 20.45 -7.48 13.71
CA ALA A 28 21.08 -6.18 13.98
C ALA A 28 21.94 -6.22 15.25
N THR A 29 21.47 -6.94 16.26
CA THR A 29 22.13 -7.05 17.57
C THR A 29 22.91 -8.35 17.75
N TYR A 30 22.95 -9.23 16.74
CA TYR A 30 23.61 -10.52 16.84
C TYR A 30 25.12 -10.35 17.02
N ASP A 31 25.68 -11.06 17.99
CA ASP A 31 27.11 -11.18 18.22
C ASP A 31 27.62 -12.44 17.50
N PHE A 32 28.40 -12.25 16.43
CA PHE A 32 29.01 -13.35 15.69
C PHE A 32 30.25 -13.92 16.37
N GLY A 33 30.65 -13.37 17.52
CA GLY A 33 31.86 -13.78 18.21
C GLY A 33 33.14 -13.24 17.53
N PRO A 34 34.30 -13.85 17.80
CA PRO A 34 35.60 -13.31 17.41
C PRO A 34 35.88 -13.36 15.90
N LEU A 35 35.15 -14.21 15.16
CA LEU A 35 35.24 -14.31 13.71
C LEU A 35 33.83 -14.22 13.14
N ALA A 36 33.53 -13.17 12.39
CA ALA A 36 32.27 -13.06 11.68
C ALA A 36 32.24 -13.97 10.44
N PRO A 37 31.07 -14.51 10.06
CA PRO A 37 30.94 -15.25 8.82
C PRO A 37 31.16 -14.31 7.64
N SER A 38 31.82 -14.78 6.59
CA SER A 38 32.11 -13.97 5.39
C SER A 38 31.34 -14.43 4.16
N ARG A 39 30.54 -15.48 4.29
CA ARG A 39 29.76 -16.08 3.21
C ARG A 39 28.38 -16.50 3.68
N VAL A 40 27.45 -16.55 2.75
CA VAL A 40 26.16 -17.23 2.90
C VAL A 40 26.06 -18.29 1.81
N VAL A 41 25.69 -19.51 2.18
CA VAL A 41 25.36 -20.55 1.20
C VAL A 41 23.85 -20.72 1.19
N LEU A 42 23.23 -20.36 0.06
CA LEU A 42 21.80 -20.55 -0.16
C LEU A 42 21.51 -21.98 -0.59
N HIS A 43 20.48 -22.54 0.04
CA HIS A 43 19.99 -23.89 -0.18
C HIS A 43 18.49 -23.90 -0.44
N HIS A 44 18.02 -25.02 -0.97
CA HIS A 44 16.66 -25.45 -0.76
C HIS A 44 16.66 -26.74 0.04
N THR A 45 15.59 -26.97 0.77
CA THR A 45 15.45 -28.21 1.52
C THR A 45 15.26 -29.41 0.60
N TRP A 46 14.65 -29.24 -0.58
CA TRP A 46 14.12 -30.28 -1.48
C TRP A 46 13.02 -31.14 -0.81
N ARG A 47 13.31 -31.65 0.38
CA ARG A 47 12.37 -32.15 1.39
C ARG A 47 12.79 -31.64 2.77
N PRO A 48 11.85 -31.10 3.58
CA PRO A 48 10.41 -31.01 3.36
C PRO A 48 10.02 -30.00 2.26
N THR A 49 8.97 -30.31 1.49
CA THR A 49 8.33 -29.30 0.64
C THR A 49 7.50 -28.34 1.48
N VAL A 50 7.07 -27.22 0.89
CA VAL A 50 6.16 -26.26 1.54
C VAL A 50 4.90 -26.96 2.10
N ALA A 51 4.32 -27.90 1.34
CA ALA A 51 3.14 -28.66 1.77
C ALA A 51 3.42 -29.62 2.94
N GLN A 52 4.67 -30.03 3.13
CA GLN A 52 5.10 -30.92 4.22
C GLN A 52 5.56 -30.14 5.45
N TRP A 53 5.64 -28.81 5.36
CA TRP A 53 6.08 -27.98 6.47
C TRP A 53 5.03 -27.92 7.58
N ALA A 54 5.47 -28.16 8.81
CA ALA A 54 4.63 -28.16 10.01
C ALA A 54 5.36 -27.47 11.18
N GLY A 55 6.06 -26.38 10.89
CA GLY A 55 6.75 -25.53 11.87
C GLY A 55 7.69 -26.32 12.79
N ALA A 56 7.54 -26.13 14.10
CA ALA A 56 8.40 -26.73 15.12
C ALA A 56 8.46 -28.27 15.04
N ARG A 57 7.39 -28.93 14.57
CA ARG A 57 7.39 -30.40 14.39
C ARG A 57 8.39 -30.81 13.32
N THR A 58 8.41 -30.08 12.21
CA THR A 58 9.34 -30.32 11.10
C THR A 58 10.77 -30.01 11.53
N MET A 59 11.01 -28.91 12.25
CA MET A 59 12.34 -28.58 12.79
C MET A 59 12.92 -29.67 13.69
N ARG A 60 12.12 -30.22 14.62
CA ARG A 60 12.53 -31.40 15.42
C ARG A 60 12.77 -32.64 14.57
N GLY A 61 12.03 -32.81 13.48
CA GLY A 61 12.26 -33.86 12.50
C GLY A 61 13.59 -33.71 11.78
N MET A 62 13.91 -32.50 11.32
CA MET A 62 15.20 -32.15 10.71
C MET A 62 16.36 -32.39 11.68
N GLN A 63 16.21 -32.00 12.95
CA GLN A 63 17.20 -32.26 13.98
C GLN A 63 17.51 -33.75 14.13
N ARG A 64 16.48 -34.60 14.25
CA ARG A 64 16.68 -36.06 14.29
C ARG A 64 17.32 -36.61 13.02
N PHE A 65 16.96 -36.06 11.85
CA PHE A 65 17.56 -36.47 10.59
C PHE A 65 19.06 -36.11 10.53
N TYR A 66 19.46 -34.92 10.98
CA TYR A 66 20.89 -34.56 11.04
C TYR A 66 21.64 -35.41 12.08
N ALA A 67 21.03 -35.70 13.23
CA ALA A 67 21.61 -36.62 14.21
C ALA A 67 21.83 -38.03 13.63
N SER A 68 20.89 -38.54 12.82
CA SER A 68 21.04 -39.86 12.18
C SER A 68 22.11 -39.88 11.08
N LYS A 69 22.55 -38.71 10.60
CA LYS A 69 23.74 -38.55 9.74
C LYS A 69 25.05 -38.44 10.54
N GLY A 70 24.98 -38.45 11.87
CA GLY A 70 26.12 -38.22 12.75
C GLY A 70 26.61 -36.77 12.70
N TRP A 71 25.73 -35.81 12.40
CA TRP A 71 26.10 -34.41 12.33
C TRP A 71 25.95 -33.74 13.70
N ASP A 72 26.98 -32.98 14.08
CA ASP A 72 27.04 -32.23 15.34
C ASP A 72 26.47 -30.80 15.22
N ALA A 73 26.13 -30.38 14.00
CA ALA A 73 25.41 -29.14 13.69
C ALA A 73 24.50 -29.31 12.46
N GLY A 74 23.59 -28.37 12.23
CA GLY A 74 22.81 -28.27 10.99
C GLY A 74 23.13 -27.00 10.20
N PRO A 75 22.35 -26.68 9.15
CA PRO A 75 22.26 -25.33 8.60
C PRO A 75 21.85 -24.33 9.69
N HIS A 76 21.98 -23.04 9.41
CA HIS A 76 21.75 -22.01 10.42
C HIS A 76 20.29 -21.56 10.43
N LEU A 77 19.71 -21.38 9.25
CA LEU A 77 18.39 -20.77 9.07
C LEU A 77 17.51 -21.62 8.14
N PHE A 78 16.22 -21.71 8.45
CA PHE A 78 15.21 -22.25 7.54
C PHE A 78 14.14 -21.20 7.28
N ILE A 79 13.93 -20.86 6.01
CA ILE A 79 12.93 -19.90 5.56
C ILE A 79 11.67 -20.66 5.18
N ALA A 80 10.61 -20.46 5.96
CA ALA A 80 9.37 -21.20 5.86
C ALA A 80 8.16 -20.25 5.74
N THR A 81 6.98 -20.81 5.44
CA THR A 81 5.76 -20.02 5.26
C THR A 81 5.27 -19.36 6.54
N ASP A 82 5.71 -19.87 7.69
CA ASP A 82 5.38 -19.37 9.03
C ASP A 82 6.49 -18.50 9.65
N GLY A 83 7.61 -18.30 8.95
CA GLY A 83 8.68 -17.40 9.38
C GLY A 83 10.11 -17.93 9.14
N ILE A 84 11.06 -17.34 9.87
CA ILE A 84 12.50 -17.61 9.80
C ILE A 84 12.88 -18.44 11.02
N TRP A 85 13.15 -19.72 10.82
CA TRP A 85 13.52 -20.64 11.89
C TRP A 85 15.03 -20.66 12.12
N LEU A 86 15.42 -20.49 13.38
CA LEU A 86 16.80 -20.55 13.85
C LEU A 86 17.17 -22.00 14.20
N PHE A 87 18.30 -22.48 13.70
CA PHE A 87 18.83 -23.81 14.00
C PHE A 87 20.19 -23.72 14.68
N THR A 88 21.28 -23.69 13.91
CA THR A 88 22.65 -23.54 14.45
C THR A 88 22.89 -22.04 14.74
N PRO A 89 23.44 -21.66 15.90
CA PRO A 89 23.84 -20.28 16.15
C PRO A 89 24.77 -19.76 15.05
N MET A 90 24.57 -18.53 14.57
CA MET A 90 25.35 -17.95 13.47
C MET A 90 26.81 -17.61 13.86
N ALA A 91 27.14 -17.66 15.15
CA ALA A 91 28.53 -17.58 15.65
C ALA A 91 29.29 -18.92 15.52
N ASP A 92 28.58 -20.03 15.33
CA ASP A 92 29.16 -21.36 15.21
C ASP A 92 29.23 -21.82 13.75
N ILE A 93 30.09 -22.80 13.43
CA ILE A 93 30.13 -23.41 12.10
C ILE A 93 29.02 -24.44 11.96
N GLY A 94 28.06 -24.16 11.08
CA GLY A 94 27.05 -25.14 10.66
C GLY A 94 27.55 -26.20 9.65
N ILE A 95 26.76 -27.26 9.49
CA ILE A 95 27.00 -28.32 8.49
C ILE A 95 25.91 -28.26 7.42
N HIS A 96 26.28 -27.84 6.20
CA HIS A 96 25.31 -27.70 5.10
C HIS A 96 25.88 -27.84 3.67
N ALA A 97 27.16 -27.54 3.42
CA ALA A 97 27.75 -27.44 2.07
C ALA A 97 29.16 -28.04 1.93
N GLY A 98 29.56 -29.00 2.76
CA GLY A 98 30.89 -29.62 2.69
C GLY A 98 32.01 -28.57 2.85
N ARG A 99 32.88 -28.42 1.83
CA ARG A 99 33.92 -27.37 1.82
C ARG A 99 33.35 -25.96 1.93
N GLY A 100 32.09 -25.76 1.53
CA GLY A 100 31.39 -24.49 1.65
C GLY A 100 31.07 -24.07 3.08
N ASN A 101 31.12 -24.97 4.07
CA ASN A 101 30.92 -24.62 5.48
C ASN A 101 32.02 -23.66 5.98
N GLY A 102 33.25 -23.84 5.48
CA GLY A 102 34.47 -23.15 5.93
C GLY A 102 35.11 -23.78 7.19
N SER A 103 36.05 -23.05 7.79
CA SER A 103 36.83 -23.48 8.94
C SER A 103 37.41 -22.27 9.69
N LEU A 104 37.32 -22.28 11.03
CA LEU A 104 37.95 -21.26 11.87
C LEU A 104 39.46 -21.17 11.62
N ARG A 105 40.13 -22.30 11.36
CA ARG A 105 41.57 -22.34 11.05
C ARG A 105 41.90 -21.63 9.73
N ALA A 106 40.98 -21.66 8.77
CA ALA A 106 41.12 -20.96 7.50
C ALA A 106 40.71 -19.47 7.59
N GLY A 107 40.28 -19.01 8.78
CA GLY A 107 39.85 -17.64 9.00
C GLY A 107 38.52 -17.28 8.33
N TRP A 108 37.69 -18.26 7.97
CA TRP A 108 36.37 -17.98 7.39
C TRP A 108 35.39 -19.14 7.56
N TYR A 109 34.11 -18.82 7.65
CA TYR A 109 33.01 -19.79 7.53
C TYR A 109 31.77 -19.11 6.93
N SER A 110 30.73 -19.90 6.68
CA SER A 110 29.50 -19.43 6.05
C SER A 110 28.24 -19.71 6.85
N ILE A 111 27.23 -18.87 6.66
CA ILE A 111 25.86 -19.13 7.12
C ILE A 111 25.11 -19.94 6.04
N GLY A 112 24.60 -21.11 6.41
CA GLY A 112 23.69 -21.93 5.59
C GLY A 112 22.23 -21.50 5.74
N VAL A 113 21.60 -21.09 4.65
CA VAL A 113 20.20 -20.62 4.59
C VAL A 113 19.37 -21.57 3.72
N GLU A 114 18.39 -22.24 4.33
CA GLU A 114 17.54 -23.25 3.70
C GLU A 114 16.17 -22.69 3.32
N MET A 115 15.86 -22.58 2.03
CA MET A 115 14.49 -22.29 1.59
C MET A 115 13.64 -23.57 1.64
N VAL A 116 12.55 -23.55 2.39
CA VAL A 116 11.64 -24.70 2.50
C VAL A 116 10.88 -24.88 1.19
N GLY A 117 11.12 -25.99 0.48
CA GLY A 117 10.59 -26.21 -0.86
C GLY A 117 11.53 -26.97 -1.79
N ASN A 118 10.99 -27.34 -2.95
CA ASN A 118 11.74 -27.82 -4.11
C ASN A 118 11.63 -26.78 -5.23
N TYR A 119 12.77 -26.25 -5.65
CA TYR A 119 12.87 -25.19 -6.66
C TYR A 119 13.65 -25.63 -7.90
N ASP A 120 13.65 -26.93 -8.18
CA ASP A 120 14.23 -27.45 -9.41
C ASP A 120 13.42 -27.06 -10.66
N GLU A 121 12.10 -26.95 -10.55
CA GLU A 121 11.23 -26.65 -11.69
C GLU A 121 10.80 -25.18 -11.76
N SER A 122 10.60 -24.55 -10.59
CA SER A 122 10.13 -23.17 -10.48
C SER A 122 10.91 -22.42 -9.39
N PRO A 123 11.19 -21.12 -9.55
CA PRO A 123 11.84 -20.33 -8.51
C PRO A 123 10.93 -20.16 -7.29
N PRO A 124 11.49 -19.84 -6.11
CA PRO A 124 10.70 -19.51 -4.94
C PRO A 124 9.84 -18.26 -5.17
N ASP A 125 8.59 -18.29 -4.70
CA ASP A 125 7.64 -17.19 -4.77
C ASP A 125 7.05 -16.86 -3.37
N GLY A 126 6.25 -15.79 -3.31
CA GLY A 126 5.51 -15.37 -2.12
C GLY A 126 6.38 -15.19 -0.87
N VAL A 127 5.84 -15.58 0.29
CA VAL A 127 6.45 -15.32 1.60
C VAL A 127 7.84 -15.96 1.76
N ILE A 128 8.09 -17.13 1.15
CA ILE A 128 9.41 -17.77 1.23
C ILE A 128 10.45 -16.88 0.56
N TRP A 129 10.16 -16.38 -0.64
CA TRP A 129 11.10 -15.54 -1.36
C TRP A 129 11.24 -14.14 -0.75
N GLU A 130 10.15 -13.57 -0.23
CA GLU A 130 10.18 -12.31 0.54
C GLU A 130 11.09 -12.41 1.77
N LEU A 131 10.93 -13.45 2.58
CA LEU A 131 11.76 -13.67 3.77
C LEU A 131 13.20 -14.05 3.40
N THR A 132 13.41 -14.76 2.30
CA THR A 132 14.77 -15.09 1.82
C THR A 132 15.52 -13.81 1.44
N ARG A 133 14.91 -12.92 0.65
CA ARG A 133 15.52 -11.63 0.30
C ARG A 133 15.81 -10.78 1.54
N LEU A 134 14.88 -10.78 2.50
CA LEU A 134 15.08 -10.13 3.80
C LEU A 134 16.29 -10.67 4.55
N VAL A 135 16.43 -12.00 4.67
CA VAL A 135 17.54 -12.64 5.39
C VAL A 135 18.87 -12.36 4.69
N LEU A 136 18.95 -12.60 3.38
CA LEU A 136 20.18 -12.39 2.61
C LEU A 136 20.62 -10.92 2.62
N GLY A 137 19.68 -9.99 2.44
CA GLY A 137 19.96 -8.57 2.48
C GLY A 137 20.35 -8.08 3.89
N SER A 138 19.65 -8.54 4.94
CA SER A 138 20.01 -8.13 6.30
C SER A 138 21.39 -8.65 6.72
N LEU A 139 21.77 -9.86 6.30
CA LEU A 139 23.11 -10.40 6.52
C LEU A 139 24.17 -9.63 5.72
N SER A 140 23.88 -9.27 4.47
CA SER A 140 24.75 -8.40 3.66
C SER A 140 25.03 -7.06 4.34
N GLN A 141 23.99 -6.39 4.85
CA GLN A 141 24.15 -5.14 5.61
C GLN A 141 24.92 -5.35 6.91
N ARG A 142 24.57 -6.39 7.67
CA ARG A 142 25.13 -6.62 9.01
C ARG A 142 26.61 -7.02 8.98
N LEU A 143 27.02 -7.75 7.95
CA LEU A 143 28.40 -8.19 7.76
C LEU A 143 29.24 -7.19 6.95
N ASP A 144 28.60 -6.18 6.37
CA ASP A 144 29.21 -5.22 5.43
C ASP A 144 29.90 -5.91 4.25
N ILE A 145 29.20 -6.86 3.63
CA ILE A 145 29.67 -7.63 2.47
C ILE A 145 28.62 -7.56 1.38
N ALA A 146 29.01 -7.08 0.18
CA ALA A 146 28.11 -6.97 -0.96
C ALA A 146 27.48 -8.33 -1.33
N PRO A 147 26.21 -8.39 -1.79
CA PRO A 147 25.52 -9.65 -2.07
C PRO A 147 26.29 -10.58 -3.01
N ARG A 148 26.93 -10.03 -4.05
CA ARG A 148 27.77 -10.79 -4.99
C ARG A 148 28.97 -11.47 -4.34
N ALA A 149 29.59 -10.83 -3.33
CA ALA A 149 30.72 -11.39 -2.59
C ALA A 149 30.26 -12.33 -1.45
N LEU A 150 29.09 -12.07 -0.88
CA LEU A 150 28.53 -12.83 0.23
C LEU A 150 27.88 -14.14 -0.23
N ILE A 151 27.06 -14.10 -1.28
CA ILE A 151 26.12 -15.18 -1.61
C ILE A 151 26.77 -16.21 -2.53
N SER A 152 26.80 -17.44 -2.06
CA SER A 152 27.14 -18.64 -2.82
C SER A 152 25.98 -19.63 -2.80
N PHE A 153 25.96 -20.58 -3.73
CA PHE A 153 25.00 -21.68 -3.76
C PHE A 153 25.65 -22.98 -3.34
N HIS A 154 24.87 -23.94 -2.83
CA HIS A 154 25.40 -25.28 -2.54
C HIS A 154 26.06 -25.90 -3.76
N ARG A 155 25.47 -25.74 -4.95
CA ARG A 155 26.05 -26.23 -6.20
C ARG A 155 27.43 -25.67 -6.54
N ASP A 156 27.83 -24.53 -5.95
CA ASP A 156 29.16 -23.94 -6.15
C ASP A 156 30.26 -24.77 -5.45
N TYR A 157 29.89 -25.60 -4.47
CA TYR A 157 30.81 -26.41 -3.67
C TYR A 157 30.69 -27.91 -3.91
N SER A 158 29.63 -28.38 -4.58
CA SER A 158 29.36 -29.79 -4.83
C SER A 158 28.41 -29.98 -6.01
N PRO A 159 28.51 -31.06 -6.80
CA PRO A 159 27.65 -31.30 -7.96
C PRO A 159 26.22 -31.66 -7.51
N LYS A 160 25.38 -30.64 -7.27
CA LYS A 160 24.00 -30.77 -6.79
C LYS A 160 23.06 -29.81 -7.52
N SER A 161 21.76 -30.11 -7.48
CA SER A 161 20.72 -29.20 -7.98
C SER A 161 20.35 -28.09 -6.99
N CYS A 162 20.89 -28.07 -5.78
CA CYS A 162 20.58 -27.10 -4.73
C CYS A 162 21.24 -25.73 -5.00
N PRO A 163 20.55 -24.57 -4.85
CA PRO A 163 19.25 -24.33 -4.19
C PRO A 163 17.99 -24.50 -5.07
N GLY A 164 18.09 -25.21 -6.19
CA GLY A 164 17.03 -25.35 -7.18
C GLY A 164 17.54 -24.98 -8.56
N ARG A 165 17.35 -25.84 -9.58
CA ARG A 165 17.75 -25.53 -10.96
C ARG A 165 17.10 -24.24 -11.51
N ALA A 166 15.89 -23.90 -11.06
CA ALA A 166 15.23 -22.66 -11.43
C ALA A 166 15.74 -21.43 -10.67
N VAL A 167 16.62 -21.62 -9.67
CA VAL A 167 17.21 -20.53 -8.88
C VAL A 167 18.54 -20.13 -9.51
N GLY A 168 18.53 -19.04 -10.27
CA GLY A 168 19.73 -18.46 -10.90
C GLY A 168 20.53 -17.59 -9.95
N LYS A 169 21.87 -17.71 -9.97
CA LYS A 169 22.76 -16.94 -9.06
C LYS A 169 22.67 -15.44 -9.30
N GLU A 170 22.72 -15.01 -10.56
CA GLU A 170 22.58 -13.60 -10.92
C GLU A 170 21.19 -13.05 -10.58
N TRP A 171 20.14 -13.86 -10.72
CA TRP A 171 18.78 -13.48 -10.31
C TRP A 171 18.69 -13.22 -8.80
N VAL A 172 19.23 -14.12 -7.98
CA VAL A 172 19.25 -13.95 -6.52
C VAL A 172 20.04 -12.70 -6.12
N ILE A 173 21.23 -12.50 -6.70
CA ILE A 173 22.07 -11.33 -6.41
C ILE A 173 21.31 -10.05 -6.77
N ALA A 174 20.75 -9.95 -7.98
CA ALA A 174 20.02 -8.77 -8.42
C ALA A 174 18.80 -8.46 -7.55
N GLU A 175 18.03 -9.49 -7.15
CA GLU A 175 16.87 -9.32 -6.28
C GLU A 175 17.24 -8.85 -4.87
N VAL A 176 18.35 -9.34 -4.31
CA VAL A 176 18.86 -8.91 -3.01
C VAL A 176 19.46 -7.50 -3.09
N GLU A 177 20.20 -7.17 -4.14
CA GLU A 177 20.71 -5.81 -4.40
C GLU A 177 19.55 -4.81 -4.57
N ALA A 178 18.50 -5.17 -5.29
CA ALA A 178 17.29 -4.35 -5.42
C ALA A 178 16.55 -4.21 -4.08
N TRP A 179 16.51 -5.26 -3.26
CA TRP A 179 15.96 -5.21 -1.91
C TRP A 179 16.77 -4.26 -1.00
N LEU A 180 18.10 -4.32 -1.06
CA LEU A 180 19.00 -3.44 -0.33
C LEU A 180 18.86 -1.99 -0.78
N ALA A 181 18.80 -1.74 -2.09
CA ALA A 181 18.60 -0.41 -2.64
C ALA A 181 17.28 0.21 -2.14
N ARG A 182 16.19 -0.56 -2.05
CA ARG A 182 14.90 -0.10 -1.51
C ARG A 182 14.92 0.23 0.00
N ARG A 183 15.91 -0.26 0.76
CA ARG A 183 15.99 -0.11 2.23
C ARG A 183 17.14 0.75 2.72
N ALA A 184 18.25 0.78 1.99
CA ALA A 184 19.36 1.71 2.20
C ALA A 184 18.99 3.13 1.72
N ALA A 185 18.02 3.23 0.80
CA ALA A 185 17.51 4.51 0.36
C ALA A 185 16.53 5.10 1.40
N PRO A 186 16.78 6.29 1.97
CA PRO A 186 15.68 7.26 2.08
C PRO A 186 15.09 7.38 0.67
N PRO A 187 13.79 7.64 0.51
CA PRO A 187 13.15 7.64 -0.81
C PRO A 187 14.04 8.36 -1.83
N ALA A 188 14.33 7.69 -2.95
CA ALA A 188 15.49 7.99 -3.79
C ALA A 188 15.64 9.50 -4.04
N PRO A 189 16.83 10.11 -3.79
CA PRO A 189 17.13 11.40 -4.40
C PRO A 189 17.12 11.22 -5.91
N PRO A 190 16.68 12.25 -6.67
CA PRO A 190 16.54 12.15 -8.10
C PRO A 190 17.88 11.81 -8.75
N VAL A 191 17.82 10.98 -9.79
CA VAL A 191 18.84 10.82 -10.84
C VAL A 191 19.61 12.11 -10.99
N ALA A 192 20.96 12.08 -10.96
CA ALA A 192 21.81 13.27 -11.09
C ALA A 192 21.22 14.25 -12.12
N VAL A 193 20.59 15.31 -11.60
CA VAL A 193 19.87 16.29 -12.41
C VAL A 193 20.93 17.30 -12.83
N ALA A 194 20.88 17.72 -14.10
CA ALA A 194 21.46 18.99 -14.48
C ALA A 194 21.00 20.08 -13.48
N PRO A 195 21.80 21.12 -13.20
CA PRO A 195 21.41 22.16 -12.26
C PRO A 195 20.00 22.69 -12.58
N ALA A 196 19.15 22.75 -11.55
CA ALA A 196 17.81 23.31 -11.65
C ALA A 196 17.90 24.75 -12.16
N THR A 197 16.96 25.14 -13.02
CA THR A 197 16.80 26.55 -13.40
C THR A 197 16.44 27.40 -12.17
N ASP A 198 16.75 28.70 -12.19
CA ASP A 198 16.49 29.59 -11.04
C ASP A 198 15.01 29.59 -10.60
N ASP A 199 14.06 29.43 -11.54
CA ASP A 199 12.63 29.36 -11.26
C ASP A 199 12.20 28.05 -10.56
N GLU A 200 12.87 26.94 -10.86
CA GLU A 200 12.61 25.65 -10.22
C GLU A 200 13.11 25.65 -8.77
N ALA A 201 14.33 26.15 -8.55
CA ALA A 201 14.89 26.35 -7.22
C ALA A 201 14.05 27.32 -6.39
N TYR A 202 13.51 28.36 -7.03
CA TYR A 202 12.58 29.30 -6.41
C TYR A 202 11.30 28.59 -5.93
N ARG A 203 10.64 27.82 -6.80
CA ARG A 203 9.41 27.09 -6.44
C ARG A 203 9.63 26.07 -5.32
N GLU A 204 10.70 25.28 -5.37
CA GLU A 204 11.01 24.28 -4.33
C GLU A 204 11.30 24.94 -2.97
N ALA A 205 12.03 26.06 -2.95
CA ALA A 205 12.26 26.81 -1.72
C ALA A 205 10.96 27.36 -1.11
N LEU A 206 10.01 27.79 -1.94
CA LEU A 206 8.69 28.22 -1.46
C LEU A 206 7.85 27.04 -0.94
N LEU A 207 7.88 25.88 -1.62
CA LEU A 207 7.23 24.65 -1.17
C LEU A 207 7.76 24.22 0.20
N GLU A 208 9.09 24.29 0.39
CA GLU A 208 9.73 23.98 1.66
C GLU A 208 9.17 24.83 2.79
N HIS A 209 9.10 26.15 2.59
CA HIS A 209 8.55 27.08 3.58
C HIS A 209 7.05 26.84 3.83
N ALA A 210 6.27 26.58 2.77
CA ALA A 210 4.84 26.34 2.89
C ALA A 210 4.53 25.05 3.65
N TYR A 211 5.20 23.94 3.30
CA TYR A 211 4.98 22.65 3.93
C TYR A 211 5.46 22.64 5.38
N ARG A 212 6.51 23.40 5.72
CA ARG A 212 7.04 23.49 7.09
C ARG A 212 6.08 24.18 8.08
N GLN A 213 5.09 24.93 7.61
CA GLN A 213 4.14 25.63 8.50
C GLN A 213 3.35 24.66 9.40
N ARG A 214 3.00 23.48 8.87
CA ARG A 214 2.24 22.45 9.61
C ARG A 214 2.79 21.03 9.42
N GLY A 215 3.67 20.80 8.46
CA GLY A 215 4.34 19.53 8.17
C GLY A 215 5.84 19.53 8.53
N GLU A 216 6.63 18.75 7.78
CA GLU A 216 8.08 18.56 7.99
C GLU A 216 8.98 19.31 6.99
N GLY A 217 8.40 20.20 6.18
CA GLY A 217 9.07 20.74 4.99
C GLY A 217 8.72 19.92 3.74
N TYR A 218 9.08 20.43 2.57
CA TYR A 218 8.92 19.77 1.28
C TYR A 218 10.16 18.95 0.93
N GLN A 219 9.92 17.80 0.31
CA GLN A 219 10.96 16.84 -0.03
C GLN A 219 10.53 16.20 -1.33
N SER A 220 11.18 16.58 -2.43
CA SER A 220 10.79 16.16 -3.79
C SER A 220 10.85 14.65 -4.00
N GLY A 221 11.73 13.94 -3.26
CA GLY A 221 11.81 12.49 -3.30
C GLY A 221 10.71 11.75 -2.53
N TRP A 222 9.95 12.42 -1.65
CA TRP A 222 9.00 11.73 -0.77
C TRP A 222 7.69 11.41 -1.47
N ALA A 223 7.27 10.14 -1.44
CA ALA A 223 6.07 9.65 -2.13
C ALA A 223 4.79 10.44 -1.78
N PHE A 224 4.63 10.86 -0.53
CA PHE A 224 3.48 11.69 -0.11
C PHE A 224 3.53 13.09 -0.71
N HIS A 225 4.70 13.72 -0.78
CA HIS A 225 4.85 15.07 -1.33
C HIS A 225 4.73 15.08 -2.85
N ASP A 226 5.31 14.08 -3.51
CA ASP A 226 5.12 13.83 -4.94
C ASP A 226 3.63 13.62 -5.25
N ALA A 227 2.94 12.71 -4.54
CA ALA A 227 1.51 12.50 -4.70
C ALA A 227 0.69 13.77 -4.39
N ALA A 228 1.06 14.55 -3.38
CA ALA A 228 0.39 15.79 -3.03
C ALA A 228 0.47 16.84 -4.13
N LEU A 229 1.63 17.00 -4.77
CA LEU A 229 1.78 17.88 -5.93
C LEU A 229 1.04 17.36 -7.15
N ARG A 230 1.18 16.06 -7.47
CA ARG A 230 0.50 15.41 -8.61
C ARG A 230 -1.02 15.55 -8.56
N HIS A 231 -1.58 15.47 -7.36
CA HIS A 231 -3.02 15.53 -7.13
C HIS A 231 -3.51 16.90 -6.62
N GLN A 232 -2.63 17.90 -6.53
CA GLN A 232 -2.95 19.24 -6.03
C GLN A 232 -3.69 19.22 -4.69
N LEU A 233 -3.15 18.46 -3.74
CA LEU A 233 -3.79 18.20 -2.44
C LEU A 233 -3.69 19.40 -1.47
N GLY A 234 -2.89 20.40 -1.83
CA GLY A 234 -2.61 21.59 -1.02
C GLY A 234 -1.48 21.38 -0.03
N ASN A 235 -1.43 22.23 1.00
CA ASN A 235 -0.45 22.17 2.06
C ASN A 235 -0.79 21.08 3.08
N PRO A 236 0.22 20.49 3.77
CA PRO A 236 -0.01 19.58 4.88
C PRO A 236 -0.70 20.31 6.04
N LEU A 237 -1.57 19.60 6.77
CA LEU A 237 -2.24 20.11 7.98
C LEU A 237 -1.60 19.58 9.26
N ALA A 238 -0.79 18.53 9.15
CA ALA A 238 0.06 18.03 10.20
C ALA A 238 1.30 17.33 9.63
N ARG A 239 2.26 17.10 10.51
CA ARG A 239 3.37 16.17 10.26
C ARG A 239 2.83 14.76 10.02
N ARG A 240 3.61 13.90 9.35
CA ARG A 240 3.27 12.48 9.25
C ARG A 240 3.16 11.87 10.64
N GLN A 241 2.18 11.01 10.75
CA GLN A 241 1.85 10.28 11.96
C GLN A 241 1.81 8.80 11.64
N ALA A 242 1.97 7.97 12.67
CA ALA A 242 1.84 6.54 12.56
C ALA A 242 0.70 6.05 13.45
N LEU A 243 -0.03 5.04 12.98
CA LEU A 243 -1.05 4.35 13.76
C LEU A 243 -0.97 2.85 13.52
N GLN A 244 -1.52 2.08 14.46
CA GLN A 244 -1.74 0.64 14.28
C GLN A 244 -3.19 0.43 13.85
N ALA A 245 -3.39 -0.21 12.70
CA ALA A 245 -4.73 -0.57 12.22
C ALA A 245 -4.68 -1.86 11.42
N ALA A 246 -5.72 -2.70 11.57
CA ALA A 246 -5.82 -3.99 10.89
C ALA A 246 -4.55 -4.88 11.01
N GLY A 247 -3.89 -4.85 12.18
CA GLY A 247 -2.67 -5.64 12.44
C GLY A 247 -1.42 -5.14 11.72
N ARG A 248 -1.46 -3.96 11.08
CA ARG A 248 -0.32 -3.36 10.38
C ARG A 248 -0.03 -1.97 10.95
N ARG A 249 1.26 -1.59 10.92
CA ARG A 249 1.67 -0.22 11.14
C ARG A 249 1.43 0.57 9.86
N ILE A 250 0.71 1.67 10.00
CA ILE A 250 0.34 2.58 8.92
C ILE A 250 0.96 3.92 9.22
N VAL A 251 1.49 4.58 8.20
CA VAL A 251 1.82 6.00 8.27
C VAL A 251 0.85 6.80 7.41
N PHE A 252 0.49 7.98 7.87
CA PHE A 252 -0.42 8.85 7.14
C PHE A 252 -0.04 10.32 7.32
N GLN A 253 -0.48 11.15 6.38
CA GLN A 253 -0.35 12.60 6.42
C GLN A 253 -1.62 13.26 5.88
N PRO A 254 -2.27 14.12 6.69
CA PRO A 254 -3.37 14.93 6.21
C PRO A 254 -2.84 16.12 5.41
N PHE A 255 -3.26 16.22 4.15
CA PHE A 255 -3.18 17.42 3.32
C PHE A 255 -4.54 18.08 3.23
N ALA A 256 -4.60 19.29 2.68
CA ALA A 256 -5.78 20.11 2.71
C ALA A 256 -7.02 19.50 2.06
N ARG A 257 -6.84 18.69 1.01
CA ARG A 257 -7.96 18.07 0.29
C ARG A 257 -8.03 16.55 0.40
N GLU A 258 -7.06 15.92 1.04
CA GLU A 258 -6.93 14.47 1.10
C GLU A 258 -5.98 14.04 2.21
N THR A 259 -6.19 12.83 2.73
CA THR A 259 -5.19 12.17 3.59
C THR A 259 -4.50 11.07 2.82
N LEU A 260 -3.18 11.15 2.74
CA LEU A 260 -2.35 10.09 2.18
C LEU A 260 -1.95 9.11 3.27
N TYR A 261 -1.91 7.81 2.96
CA TYR A 261 -1.41 6.79 3.86
C TYR A 261 -0.59 5.74 3.11
N ALA A 262 0.27 5.03 3.84
CA ALA A 262 1.02 3.89 3.34
C ALA A 262 1.20 2.88 4.47
N ALA A 263 1.22 1.59 4.13
CA ALA A 263 1.60 0.57 5.08
C ALA A 263 3.11 0.57 5.30
N VAL A 264 3.58 0.22 6.48
CA VAL A 264 5.00 0.01 6.75
C VAL A 264 5.35 -1.45 6.46
N PRO A 265 6.44 -1.74 5.71
CA PRO A 265 7.48 -0.83 5.19
C PRO A 265 7.26 -0.33 3.75
N ASP A 266 6.04 -0.40 3.22
CA ASP A 266 5.67 -0.04 1.85
C ASP A 266 5.56 1.49 1.64
N TRP A 267 6.56 2.27 2.07
CA TRP A 267 6.54 3.74 2.11
C TRP A 267 6.33 4.43 0.74
N GLY A 268 6.63 3.71 -0.35
CA GLY A 268 6.49 4.21 -1.72
C GLY A 268 5.07 4.10 -2.29
N ASP A 269 4.17 3.34 -1.66
CA ASP A 269 2.80 3.13 -2.15
C ASP A 269 1.83 4.07 -1.41
N ALA A 270 1.89 5.36 -1.77
CA ALA A 270 1.01 6.37 -1.20
C ALA A 270 -0.44 6.17 -1.71
N GLU A 271 -1.32 5.73 -0.83
CA GLU A 271 -2.74 5.55 -1.07
C GLU A 271 -3.55 6.74 -0.53
N ARG A 272 -4.74 6.97 -1.11
CA ARG A 272 -5.64 8.06 -0.70
C ARG A 272 -6.75 7.54 0.21
N LEU A 273 -7.01 8.22 1.32
CA LEU A 273 -8.10 7.88 2.23
C LEU A 273 -9.45 7.88 1.52
N SER A 274 -9.74 8.88 0.67
CA SER A 274 -11.00 8.92 -0.10
C SER A 274 -11.27 7.64 -0.90
N THR A 275 -10.22 7.06 -1.49
CA THR A 275 -10.32 5.83 -2.29
C THR A 275 -10.58 4.62 -1.41
N LEU A 276 -10.04 4.61 -0.19
CA LEU A 276 -10.29 3.57 0.80
C LEU A 276 -11.72 3.64 1.37
N LEU A 277 -12.24 4.85 1.59
CA LEU A 277 -13.60 5.05 2.13
C LEU A 277 -14.70 4.72 1.10
N ASP A 278 -14.43 4.90 -0.20
CA ASP A 278 -15.38 4.61 -1.29
C ASP A 278 -16.75 5.28 -1.07
N GLY A 279 -16.73 6.53 -0.58
CA GLY A 279 -17.93 7.32 -0.30
C GLY A 279 -18.77 6.84 0.89
N ALA A 280 -18.22 5.99 1.76
CA ALA A 280 -18.91 5.49 2.96
C ALA A 280 -18.06 5.66 4.22
N ILE A 281 -18.73 5.78 5.37
CA ILE A 281 -18.07 5.76 6.69
C ILE A 281 -17.94 4.29 7.13
N PRO A 282 -16.72 3.75 7.28
CA PRO A 282 -16.53 2.36 7.64
C PRO A 282 -16.89 2.09 9.11
N PRO A 283 -17.22 0.83 9.46
CA PRO A 283 -17.44 0.43 10.83
C PRO A 283 -16.15 0.54 11.67
N PRO A 284 -16.25 0.67 13.00
CA PRO A 284 -15.11 0.62 13.92
C PRO A 284 -14.22 -0.61 13.72
N GLY A 285 -12.91 -0.45 13.95
CA GLY A 285 -11.93 -1.54 13.90
C GLY A 285 -11.24 -1.77 12.55
N GLY A 286 -11.76 -1.19 11.46
CA GLY A 286 -11.13 -1.23 10.13
C GLY A 286 -10.12 -0.10 9.89
N LEU A 287 -9.22 -0.30 8.92
CA LEU A 287 -8.22 0.70 8.51
C LEU A 287 -8.82 2.06 8.16
N GLY A 288 -9.86 2.07 7.32
CA GLY A 288 -10.50 3.31 6.88
C GLY A 288 -11.12 4.07 8.04
N ARG A 289 -11.67 3.37 9.03
CA ARG A 289 -12.21 4.01 10.23
C ARG A 289 -11.12 4.57 11.13
N ALA A 290 -10.04 3.81 11.37
CA ALA A 290 -8.91 4.28 12.16
C ALA A 290 -8.25 5.54 11.56
N LEU A 291 -8.07 5.58 10.23
CA LEU A 291 -7.53 6.74 9.53
C LEU A 291 -8.48 7.95 9.60
N LEU A 292 -9.79 7.73 9.50
CA LEU A 292 -10.78 8.79 9.64
C LEU A 292 -10.82 9.35 11.07
N ASP A 293 -10.76 8.49 12.08
CA ASP A 293 -10.66 8.91 13.49
C ASP A 293 -9.37 9.73 13.72
N ALA A 294 -8.23 9.28 13.16
CA ALA A 294 -6.95 9.98 13.26
C ALA A 294 -6.93 11.32 12.49
N LEU A 295 -7.63 11.39 11.36
CA LEU A 295 -7.83 12.63 10.61
C LEU A 295 -8.55 13.69 11.47
N PHE A 296 -9.65 13.32 12.12
CA PHE A 296 -10.37 14.23 13.02
C PHE A 296 -9.52 14.60 14.24
N ALA A 297 -8.79 13.63 14.80
CA ALA A 297 -7.90 13.87 15.93
C ALA A 297 -6.77 14.87 15.61
N THR A 298 -6.41 15.05 14.34
CA THR A 298 -5.44 16.08 13.91
C THR A 298 -5.91 17.50 14.28
N GLY A 299 -7.22 17.75 14.26
CA GLY A 299 -7.83 19.00 14.72
C GLY A 299 -8.22 19.00 16.20
N GLY A 300 -7.82 17.99 16.97
CA GLY A 300 -8.26 17.80 18.35
C GLY A 300 -9.72 17.37 18.48
N VAL A 301 -10.33 16.83 17.42
CA VAL A 301 -11.75 16.47 17.37
C VAL A 301 -11.92 14.96 17.50
N ARG A 302 -12.88 14.52 18.32
CA ARG A 302 -13.31 13.12 18.32
C ARG A 302 -14.31 12.90 17.20
N PHE A 303 -14.04 11.99 16.28
CA PHE A 303 -14.99 11.70 15.21
C PHE A 303 -16.27 11.02 15.74
N GLU A 304 -17.40 11.65 15.46
CA GLU A 304 -18.74 11.15 15.82
C GLU A 304 -19.56 10.90 14.55
N PRO A 305 -19.69 9.64 14.09
CA PRO A 305 -20.30 9.34 12.79
C PRO A 305 -21.81 9.62 12.74
N GLN A 306 -22.45 9.79 13.90
CA GLN A 306 -23.87 10.15 14.01
C GLN A 306 -24.08 11.67 13.97
N HIS A 307 -23.06 12.47 14.28
CA HIS A 307 -23.18 13.92 14.25
C HIS A 307 -23.23 14.40 12.78
N PRO A 308 -24.27 15.16 12.36
CA PRO A 308 -24.48 15.49 10.95
C PRO A 308 -23.30 16.19 10.27
N LEU A 309 -22.66 17.15 10.94
CA LEU A 309 -21.52 17.87 10.39
C LEU A 309 -20.26 16.98 10.29
N HIS A 310 -20.02 16.10 11.27
CA HIS A 310 -18.90 15.15 11.23
C HIS A 310 -19.11 14.15 10.09
N ARG A 311 -20.33 13.63 9.96
CA ARG A 311 -20.71 12.73 8.87
C ARG A 311 -20.52 13.39 7.50
N ALA A 312 -20.92 14.65 7.34
CA ALA A 312 -20.75 15.38 6.09
C ALA A 312 -19.26 15.58 5.75
N ALA A 313 -18.43 16.00 6.71
CA ALA A 313 -16.98 16.15 6.50
C ALA A 313 -16.28 14.83 6.17
N ALA A 314 -16.69 13.73 6.81
CA ALA A 314 -16.15 12.40 6.52
C ALA A 314 -16.50 11.86 5.12
N LEU A 315 -17.64 12.27 4.57
CA LEU A 315 -18.12 11.84 3.26
C LEU A 315 -17.61 12.73 2.11
N ASP A 316 -17.23 13.98 2.39
CA ASP A 316 -16.57 14.87 1.44
C ASP A 316 -15.24 15.38 1.99
N LEU A 317 -14.20 14.55 1.86
CA LEU A 317 -12.86 14.86 2.33
C LEU A 317 -12.24 16.11 1.67
N ARG A 318 -12.83 16.63 0.59
CA ARG A 318 -12.42 17.91 -0.02
C ARG A 318 -12.65 19.11 0.90
N CYS A 319 -13.52 18.99 1.91
CA CYS A 319 -13.61 20.00 2.97
C CYS A 319 -12.30 20.15 3.75
N GLY A 320 -11.45 19.13 3.72
CA GLY A 320 -10.23 19.03 4.47
C GLY A 320 -10.43 18.56 5.91
N PRO A 321 -9.34 18.34 6.66
CA PRO A 321 -9.40 18.00 8.07
C PRO A 321 -10.17 19.08 8.86
N PRO A 322 -11.04 18.69 9.83
CA PRO A 322 -11.55 19.61 10.83
C PRO A 322 -10.40 20.28 11.61
N LEU A 323 -10.55 21.56 11.93
CA LEU A 323 -9.55 22.35 12.66
C LEU A 323 -9.94 22.58 14.13
N ALA A 324 -11.23 22.43 14.43
CA ALA A 324 -11.81 22.49 15.76
C ALA A 324 -13.11 21.70 15.75
N ASP A 325 -13.62 21.36 16.94
CA ASP A 325 -14.92 20.70 17.07
C ASP A 325 -16.06 21.66 16.70
N VAL A 326 -17.29 21.13 16.63
CA VAL A 326 -18.49 21.86 16.27
C VAL A 326 -18.74 23.00 17.26
N GLN A 327 -18.87 24.23 16.74
CA GLN A 327 -19.08 25.44 17.52
C GLN A 327 -20.45 26.06 17.24
N PRO A 328 -21.17 26.52 18.27
CA PRO A 328 -22.35 27.34 18.07
C PRO A 328 -21.96 28.78 17.71
N ILE A 329 -22.64 29.36 16.72
CA ILE A 329 -22.60 30.79 16.42
C ILE A 329 -24.02 31.36 16.36
N ARG A 330 -24.16 32.68 16.50
CA ARG A 330 -25.44 33.38 16.40
C ARG A 330 -25.39 34.38 15.24
N GLY A 331 -26.23 34.16 14.23
CA GLY A 331 -26.48 35.09 13.13
C GLY A 331 -27.75 35.91 13.37
N ALA A 332 -28.08 36.79 12.42
CA ALA A 332 -29.27 37.64 12.51
C ALA A 332 -30.58 36.83 12.48
N THR A 333 -30.59 35.70 11.79
CA THR A 333 -31.75 34.85 11.54
C THR A 333 -31.87 33.66 12.49
N GLY A 334 -30.89 33.43 13.37
CA GLY A 334 -30.91 32.31 14.32
C GLY A 334 -29.53 31.83 14.76
N ALA A 335 -29.54 30.71 15.50
CA ALA A 335 -28.33 30.01 15.92
C ALA A 335 -27.92 28.94 14.90
N TYR A 336 -26.61 28.74 14.74
CA TYR A 336 -26.02 27.80 13.78
C TYR A 336 -24.95 26.95 14.46
N LEU A 337 -24.83 25.69 14.05
CA LEU A 337 -23.70 24.83 14.36
C LEU A 337 -22.71 24.91 13.21
N VAL A 338 -21.42 25.00 13.52
CA VAL A 338 -20.35 25.23 12.55
C VAL A 338 -19.21 24.25 12.79
N LEU A 339 -18.75 23.58 11.75
CA LEU A 339 -17.56 22.76 11.75
C LEU A 339 -16.52 23.38 10.81
N PRO A 340 -15.51 24.09 11.37
CA PRO A 340 -14.41 24.61 10.58
C PRO A 340 -13.52 23.49 10.05
N CYS A 341 -13.41 23.35 8.73
CA CYS A 341 -12.43 22.47 8.10
C CYS A 341 -11.41 23.30 7.30
N ALA A 342 -10.29 22.68 6.95
CA ALA A 342 -9.15 23.37 6.32
C ALA A 342 -9.51 24.10 5.01
N CYS A 343 -10.29 23.48 4.13
CA CYS A 343 -10.68 24.04 2.85
C CYS A 343 -12.10 24.63 2.84
N GLU A 344 -13.01 24.05 3.60
CA GLU A 344 -14.43 24.44 3.61
C GLU A 344 -14.97 24.50 5.03
N THR A 345 -15.88 25.43 5.30
CA THR A 345 -16.62 25.46 6.57
C THR A 345 -17.99 24.86 6.37
N LEU A 346 -18.30 23.80 7.11
CA LEU A 346 -19.63 23.23 7.13
C LEU A 346 -20.46 23.90 8.22
N TYR A 347 -21.75 24.11 7.95
CA TYR A 347 -22.66 24.68 8.92
C TYR A 347 -24.07 24.08 8.78
N ALA A 348 -24.86 24.16 9.84
CA ALA A 348 -26.28 23.83 9.83
C ALA A 348 -27.05 24.75 10.80
N PRO A 349 -28.33 25.08 10.54
CA PRO A 349 -29.19 25.71 11.55
C PRO A 349 -29.26 24.83 12.81
N ALA A 350 -29.16 25.44 14.00
CA ALA A 350 -29.11 24.68 15.27
C ALA A 350 -30.42 23.93 15.56
N ASP A 351 -31.55 24.44 15.07
CA ASP A 351 -32.88 23.82 15.12
C ASP A 351 -33.04 22.67 14.10
N ARG A 352 -32.20 22.62 13.06
CA ARG A 352 -32.25 21.64 11.97
C ARG A 352 -30.84 21.14 11.61
N PRO A 353 -30.12 20.48 12.53
CA PRO A 353 -28.71 20.13 12.37
C PRO A 353 -28.44 19.17 11.20
N GLN A 354 -29.45 18.47 10.68
CA GLN A 354 -29.36 17.59 9.51
C GLN A 354 -29.23 18.36 8.19
N GLN A 355 -29.58 19.64 8.15
CA GLN A 355 -29.49 20.50 6.95
C GLN A 355 -28.08 21.10 6.84
N VAL A 356 -27.08 20.23 6.65
CA VAL A 356 -25.69 20.65 6.50
C VAL A 356 -25.45 21.28 5.14
N ALA A 357 -24.83 22.45 5.14
CA ALA A 357 -24.45 23.21 3.95
C ALA A 357 -23.00 23.70 4.05
N ARG A 358 -22.46 24.15 2.91
CA ARG A 358 -21.09 24.69 2.79
C ARG A 358 -21.12 26.20 2.81
N ALA A 359 -20.19 26.82 3.54
CA ALA A 359 -20.08 28.27 3.59
C ALA A 359 -19.85 28.92 2.21
N SER A 360 -19.13 28.25 1.30
CA SER A 360 -18.96 28.69 -0.11
C SER A 360 -20.29 28.86 -0.87
N THR A 361 -21.29 28.03 -0.56
CA THR A 361 -22.60 28.03 -1.24
C THR A 361 -23.62 28.97 -0.61
N LEU A 362 -23.38 29.41 0.63
CA LEU A 362 -24.26 30.34 1.35
C LEU A 362 -24.38 31.64 0.55
N ARG A 363 -25.57 32.24 0.48
CA ARG A 363 -25.80 33.54 -0.19
C ARG A 363 -25.79 34.72 0.79
N ASP A 364 -26.15 34.51 2.05
CA ASP A 364 -26.14 35.53 3.10
C ASP A 364 -24.69 36.00 3.40
N PRO A 365 -24.34 37.25 3.08
CA PRO A 365 -22.98 37.76 3.28
C PRO A 365 -22.62 37.94 4.76
N ALA A 366 -23.58 38.30 5.62
CA ALA A 366 -23.33 38.54 7.04
C ALA A 366 -23.05 37.22 7.78
N LEU A 367 -23.87 36.19 7.52
CA LEU A 367 -23.61 34.86 8.07
C LEU A 367 -22.30 34.27 7.52
N ARG A 368 -22.00 34.47 6.23
CA ARG A 368 -20.75 33.99 5.64
C ARG A 368 -19.52 34.61 6.29
N GLU A 369 -19.57 35.88 6.65
CA GLU A 369 -18.51 36.54 7.38
C GLU A 369 -18.30 35.94 8.78
N LEU A 370 -19.38 35.61 9.50
CA LEU A 370 -19.28 34.91 10.79
C LEU A 370 -18.65 33.53 10.64
N LEU A 371 -18.99 32.78 9.58
CA LEU A 371 -18.39 31.48 9.29
C LEU A 371 -16.89 31.59 8.99
N TRP A 372 -16.46 32.58 8.21
CA TRP A 372 -15.03 32.83 7.99
C TRP A 372 -14.31 33.21 9.28
N ARG A 373 -14.90 34.06 10.13
CA ARG A 373 -14.32 34.41 11.43
C ARG A 373 -14.13 33.17 12.32
N ALA A 374 -15.10 32.26 12.34
CA ALA A 374 -14.98 30.99 13.06
C ALA A 374 -13.85 30.12 12.48
N ALA A 375 -13.75 30.01 11.16
CA ALA A 375 -12.74 29.20 10.50
C ALA A 375 -11.31 29.71 10.71
N TYR A 376 -11.10 31.02 10.58
CA TYR A 376 -9.80 31.65 10.81
C TYR A 376 -9.39 31.51 12.27
N ARG A 377 -10.33 31.71 13.21
CA ARG A 377 -10.09 31.48 14.63
C ARG A 377 -9.67 30.03 14.91
N ALA A 378 -10.35 29.05 14.32
CA ALA A 378 -10.00 27.64 14.45
C ALA A 378 -8.60 27.33 13.89
N ALA A 379 -8.16 28.04 12.85
CA ALA A 379 -6.80 27.96 12.32
C ALA A 379 -5.75 28.69 13.19
N GLY A 380 -6.18 29.45 14.20
CA GLY A 380 -5.32 30.29 15.03
C GLY A 380 -4.89 31.59 14.36
N GLN A 381 -5.67 32.09 13.39
CA GLN A 381 -5.35 33.28 12.59
C GLN A 381 -6.47 34.34 12.68
N PRO A 382 -6.16 35.64 12.56
CA PRO A 382 -7.17 36.69 12.55
C PRO A 382 -7.87 36.79 11.19
N TYR A 383 -9.20 36.93 11.21
CA TYR A 383 -9.96 37.30 10.03
C TYR A 383 -9.98 38.82 9.85
N LEU A 384 -9.51 39.28 8.69
CA LEU A 384 -9.40 40.69 8.31
C LEU A 384 -10.10 40.89 6.96
N ALA A 385 -11.35 41.36 6.99
CA ALA A 385 -12.15 41.57 5.77
C ALA A 385 -11.44 42.47 4.73
N GLY A 386 -10.73 43.48 5.23
CA GLY A 386 -9.95 44.44 4.45
C GLY A 386 -8.58 43.95 3.96
N ASP A 387 -8.13 42.75 4.36
CA ASP A 387 -6.84 42.23 3.91
C ASP A 387 -6.92 41.72 2.46
N ALA A 388 -5.97 42.16 1.63
CA ALA A 388 -5.93 41.84 0.20
C ALA A 388 -5.66 40.36 -0.07
N LEU A 389 -4.80 39.72 0.73
CA LEU A 389 -4.42 38.31 0.57
C LEU A 389 -5.57 37.40 0.98
N GLN A 390 -6.25 37.73 2.07
CA GLN A 390 -7.44 36.99 2.48
C GLN A 390 -8.59 37.15 1.47
N ARG A 391 -8.75 38.33 0.84
CA ARG A 391 -9.71 38.49 -0.28
C ARG A 391 -9.36 37.61 -1.46
N GLU A 392 -8.10 37.60 -1.86
CA GLU A 392 -7.64 36.81 -3.00
C GLU A 392 -7.77 35.30 -2.73
N ALA A 393 -7.40 34.88 -1.52
CA ALA A 393 -7.60 33.50 -1.07
C ALA A 393 -9.07 33.07 -1.11
N ARG A 394 -10.02 33.95 -0.75
CA ARG A 394 -11.46 33.67 -0.85
C ARG A 394 -11.94 33.57 -2.30
N ARG A 395 -11.44 34.42 -3.20
CA ARG A 395 -11.76 34.36 -4.64
C ARG A 395 -11.34 33.03 -5.27
N HIS A 396 -10.24 32.46 -4.80
CA HIS A 396 -9.70 31.19 -5.29
C HIS A 396 -10.05 29.98 -4.41
N GLU A 397 -10.88 30.16 -3.38
CA GLU A 397 -11.29 29.10 -2.45
C GLU A 397 -10.09 28.34 -1.83
N LEU A 398 -9.07 29.08 -1.40
CA LEU A 398 -7.84 28.50 -0.87
C LEU A 398 -7.96 27.93 0.55
N GLY A 399 -9.12 28.10 1.20
CA GLY A 399 -9.36 27.68 2.57
C GLY A 399 -8.82 28.67 3.61
N VAL A 400 -8.52 28.16 4.81
CA VAL A 400 -8.00 28.97 5.91
C VAL A 400 -6.50 29.26 5.76
N PRO A 401 -5.99 30.37 6.31
CA PRO A 401 -4.55 30.58 6.48
C PRO A 401 -3.99 29.61 7.52
N LEU A 402 -2.88 28.95 7.22
CA LEU A 402 -2.25 27.97 8.12
C LEU A 402 -1.23 28.60 9.08
N ALA A 403 -0.73 29.79 8.73
CA ALA A 403 0.25 30.57 9.48
C ALA A 403 0.18 32.06 9.09
N PRO A 404 0.80 32.97 9.87
CA PRO A 404 0.96 34.36 9.48
C PRO A 404 1.77 34.49 8.19
N THR A 405 1.57 35.58 7.44
CA THR A 405 2.38 35.90 6.27
C THR A 405 3.83 36.11 6.68
N THR A 406 4.76 35.40 6.04
CA THR A 406 6.20 35.46 6.36
C THR A 406 7.01 36.00 5.20
N LEU A 407 8.14 36.64 5.48
CA LEU A 407 9.11 37.03 4.46
C LEU A 407 10.12 35.89 4.31
N VAL A 408 10.21 35.30 3.12
CA VAL A 408 11.05 34.14 2.83
C VAL A 408 12.13 34.50 1.82
N ALA A 409 13.32 33.90 1.98
CA ALA A 409 14.38 33.95 0.99
C ALA A 409 14.30 32.67 0.14
N ALA A 410 14.12 32.81 -1.17
CA ALA A 410 13.98 31.69 -2.11
C ALA A 410 14.78 32.02 -3.38
N ALA A 411 15.79 31.19 -3.70
CA ALA A 411 16.67 31.38 -4.86
C ALA A 411 17.19 32.83 -5.02
N GLY A 412 17.68 33.44 -3.93
CA GLY A 412 18.21 34.82 -3.94
C GLY A 412 17.15 35.93 -3.93
N ARG A 413 15.86 35.61 -4.02
CA ARG A 413 14.74 36.56 -3.97
C ARG A 413 14.15 36.63 -2.56
N ARG A 414 13.66 37.80 -2.16
CA ARG A 414 12.89 37.98 -0.91
C ARG A 414 11.42 38.19 -1.26
N VAL A 415 10.58 37.25 -0.84
CA VAL A 415 9.16 37.20 -1.21
C VAL A 415 8.31 37.05 0.04
N ARG A 416 7.15 37.69 0.09
CA ARG A 416 6.20 37.45 1.18
C ARG A 416 5.34 36.25 0.81
N LEU A 417 5.24 35.27 1.70
CA LEU A 417 4.51 34.03 1.50
C LEU A 417 3.35 33.96 2.48
N ALA A 418 2.12 33.89 1.95
CA ALA A 418 0.92 33.63 2.72
C ALA A 418 0.41 32.21 2.42
N VAL A 419 0.48 31.33 3.42
CA VAL A 419 0.21 29.90 3.26
C VAL A 419 -1.23 29.62 3.67
N PHE A 420 -2.05 29.20 2.71
CA PHE A 420 -3.43 28.75 2.93
C PHE A 420 -3.52 27.23 2.83
N ALA A 421 -4.66 26.65 3.18
CA ALA A 421 -4.84 25.20 3.14
C ALA A 421 -4.58 24.64 1.73
N ALA A 422 -5.29 25.11 0.71
CA ALA A 422 -5.22 24.52 -0.63
C ALA A 422 -4.02 24.99 -1.47
N ASP A 423 -3.38 26.12 -1.13
CA ASP A 423 -2.26 26.71 -1.89
C ASP A 423 -1.54 27.78 -1.06
N ALA A 424 -0.48 28.38 -1.60
CA ALA A 424 0.14 29.58 -1.04
C ALA A 424 0.13 30.74 -2.06
N LEU A 425 0.03 31.96 -1.54
CA LEU A 425 0.15 33.20 -2.31
C LEU A 425 1.55 33.79 -2.09
N CYS A 426 2.27 34.01 -3.18
CA CYS A 426 3.58 34.63 -3.23
C CYS A 426 3.39 36.08 -3.62
N ILE A 427 3.94 37.00 -2.82
CA ILE A 427 3.89 38.44 -3.13
C ILE A 427 5.29 38.91 -3.45
N GLU A 428 5.47 39.28 -4.70
CA GLU A 428 6.72 39.75 -5.26
C GLU A 428 7.04 41.18 -4.82
N GLY A 429 8.27 41.62 -5.04
CA GLY A 429 8.75 42.95 -4.64
C GLY A 429 8.00 44.11 -5.30
N ASP A 430 7.41 43.88 -6.47
CA ASP A 430 6.55 44.84 -7.20
C ASP A 430 5.08 44.82 -6.71
N GLY A 431 4.75 43.97 -5.74
CA GLY A 431 3.41 43.81 -5.20
C GLY A 431 2.51 42.85 -5.98
N SER A 432 3.00 42.23 -7.07
CA SER A 432 2.26 41.21 -7.80
C SER A 432 2.04 39.96 -6.94
N ILE A 433 0.90 39.30 -7.13
CA ILE A 433 0.51 38.11 -6.37
C ILE A 433 0.46 36.92 -7.33
N ALA A 434 1.22 35.88 -7.04
CA ALA A 434 1.21 34.61 -7.78
C ALA A 434 0.79 33.47 -6.85
N ARG A 435 0.04 32.49 -7.38
CA ARG A 435 -0.18 31.22 -6.67
C ARG A 435 1.07 30.36 -6.80
N LEU A 436 1.53 29.80 -5.69
CA LEU A 436 2.68 28.89 -5.66
C LEU A 436 2.46 27.73 -6.65
N SER A 437 1.26 27.14 -6.66
CA SER A 437 0.92 26.04 -7.58
C SER A 437 1.03 26.41 -9.06
N ALA A 438 0.91 27.69 -9.41
CA ALA A 438 0.97 28.22 -10.77
C ALA A 438 2.38 28.61 -11.25
N LEU A 439 3.38 28.59 -10.36
CA LEU A 439 4.78 28.80 -10.75
C LEU A 439 5.27 27.66 -11.67
N PRO A 440 6.32 27.84 -12.49
CA PRO A 440 6.88 26.75 -13.29
C PRO A 440 7.31 25.56 -12.39
N ALA A 441 6.90 24.34 -12.74
CA ALA A 441 7.29 23.12 -12.04
C ALA A 441 8.54 22.49 -12.69
N SER A 442 9.38 21.83 -11.90
CA SER A 442 10.57 21.13 -12.37
C SER A 442 10.21 19.93 -13.25
N ARG A 443 10.54 20.02 -14.56
CA ARG A 443 10.34 18.97 -15.60
C ARG A 443 8.90 18.37 -15.62
N PRO A 444 8.55 17.50 -16.58
CA PRO A 444 7.43 16.59 -16.34
C PRO A 444 7.85 15.73 -15.16
N LEU A 445 7.03 15.69 -14.10
CA LEU A 445 7.03 14.61 -13.12
C LEU A 445 7.40 13.31 -13.85
N LEU A 446 8.44 12.61 -13.38
CA LEU A 446 9.01 11.38 -13.95
C LEU A 446 8.04 10.73 -14.95
N ALA A 447 8.42 10.64 -16.23
CA ALA A 447 7.61 10.00 -17.27
C ALA A 447 6.92 8.80 -16.64
N ALA A 448 5.60 8.90 -16.56
CA ALA A 448 4.78 8.14 -15.64
C ALA A 448 5.34 6.73 -15.48
N ALA A 449 5.59 6.27 -14.25
CA ALA A 449 5.11 4.93 -13.96
C ALA A 449 3.66 4.99 -14.43
N ALA A 450 3.40 4.40 -15.61
CA ALA A 450 2.24 4.69 -16.46
C ALA A 450 1.07 4.97 -15.53
N PRO A 451 0.37 6.12 -15.67
CA PRO A 451 -0.61 6.55 -14.69
C PRO A 451 -1.35 5.30 -14.28
N ALA A 452 -1.40 5.00 -12.96
CA ALA A 452 -2.42 4.06 -12.50
C ALA A 452 -3.65 4.52 -13.27
N PRO A 453 -4.17 3.70 -14.20
CA PRO A 453 -5.11 4.19 -15.19
C PRO A 453 -6.17 4.92 -14.39
N ALA A 454 -6.79 5.96 -14.96
CA ALA A 454 -8.04 6.41 -14.40
C ALA A 454 -8.92 5.16 -14.33
N ILE A 455 -8.94 4.49 -13.17
CA ILE A 455 -9.74 3.32 -12.97
C ILE A 455 -11.08 3.97 -12.86
N ALA A 456 -11.74 3.93 -14.03
CA ALA A 456 -13.04 4.45 -14.25
C ALA A 456 -13.85 4.10 -13.01
N THR A 457 -14.56 5.10 -12.51
CA THR A 457 -15.84 4.87 -11.85
C THR A 457 -16.45 3.63 -12.49
N ILE A 458 -16.67 2.58 -11.70
CA ILE A 458 -17.25 1.35 -12.22
C ILE A 458 -18.52 1.75 -12.96
N ALA A 459 -18.49 1.69 -14.28
CA ALA A 459 -19.63 2.06 -15.09
C ALA A 459 -20.67 0.97 -14.87
N ARG A 460 -21.80 1.33 -14.28
CA ARG A 460 -22.91 0.39 -14.15
C ARG A 460 -23.58 0.27 -15.50
N ALA A 461 -23.67 -0.95 -16.02
CA ALA A 461 -24.50 -1.20 -17.17
C ALA A 461 -25.97 -0.89 -16.83
N GLY A 462 -26.74 -0.40 -17.81
CA GLY A 462 -28.16 -0.15 -17.66
C GLY A 462 -28.97 -1.44 -17.36
N PRO A 463 -30.32 -1.36 -17.27
CA PRO A 463 -31.19 -2.44 -16.77
C PRO A 463 -31.18 -3.78 -17.54
N GLY A 464 -30.37 -3.93 -18.58
CA GLY A 464 -30.36 -5.09 -19.49
C GLY A 464 -29.64 -6.35 -18.98
N ALA A 465 -28.77 -6.24 -17.98
CA ALA A 465 -28.16 -7.42 -17.37
C ALA A 465 -29.20 -8.20 -16.54
N SER A 466 -29.84 -9.18 -17.16
CA SER A 466 -30.92 -10.01 -16.58
C SER A 466 -30.43 -11.39 -16.11
N ALA A 467 -29.17 -11.72 -16.38
CA ALA A 467 -28.54 -13.00 -16.08
C ALA A 467 -28.06 -13.11 -14.62
N TRP A 468 -28.95 -12.87 -13.66
CA TRP A 468 -28.63 -12.93 -12.24
C TRP A 468 -29.75 -13.57 -11.42
N SER A 469 -29.43 -13.92 -10.18
CA SER A 469 -30.38 -14.43 -9.19
C SER A 469 -30.03 -13.89 -7.80
N PRO A 470 -30.91 -13.96 -6.80
CA PRO A 470 -30.52 -13.69 -5.41
C PRO A 470 -29.39 -14.65 -4.96
N ARG A 471 -28.53 -14.19 -4.05
CA ARG A 471 -27.48 -15.05 -3.46
C ARG A 471 -28.01 -16.05 -2.43
N PHE A 472 -29.24 -15.89 -1.96
CA PHE A 472 -29.87 -16.72 -0.91
C PHE A 472 -28.98 -16.87 0.35
N GLY A 473 -28.37 -15.77 0.81
CA GLY A 473 -27.52 -15.74 2.00
C GLY A 473 -26.11 -16.31 1.81
N ALA A 474 -25.73 -16.76 0.60
CA ALA A 474 -24.37 -17.23 0.35
C ALA A 474 -23.36 -16.09 0.45
N ARG A 475 -22.32 -16.28 1.28
CA ARG A 475 -21.19 -15.34 1.37
C ARG A 475 -20.29 -15.48 0.14
N ILE A 476 -19.79 -14.35 -0.35
CA ILE A 476 -18.75 -14.34 -1.38
C ILE A 476 -17.47 -14.93 -0.78
N SER A 477 -16.96 -15.97 -1.44
CA SER A 477 -15.84 -16.79 -0.97
C SER A 477 -14.80 -17.08 -2.06
N ALA A 478 -15.04 -16.64 -3.29
CA ALA A 478 -14.11 -16.77 -4.40
C ALA A 478 -14.27 -15.64 -5.42
N ILE A 479 -13.22 -15.43 -6.22
CA ILE A 479 -13.26 -14.63 -7.44
C ILE A 479 -12.95 -15.58 -8.60
N VAL A 480 -13.79 -15.57 -9.63
CA VAL A 480 -13.62 -16.40 -10.82
C VAL A 480 -13.27 -15.51 -12.00
N VAL A 481 -12.06 -15.65 -12.49
CA VAL A 481 -11.55 -14.90 -13.64
C VAL A 481 -11.73 -15.73 -14.90
N HIS A 482 -12.43 -15.13 -15.86
CA HIS A 482 -12.70 -15.68 -17.18
C HIS A 482 -11.93 -14.89 -18.23
N ARG A 483 -11.50 -15.56 -19.29
CA ARG A 483 -10.99 -14.92 -20.50
C ARG A 483 -11.73 -15.49 -21.71
N ARG A 484 -12.54 -14.65 -22.36
CA ARG A 484 -13.41 -15.06 -23.47
C ARG A 484 -13.69 -13.88 -24.40
N ALA A 485 -13.67 -14.12 -25.71
CA ALA A 485 -14.19 -13.18 -26.68
C ALA A 485 -15.72 -13.15 -26.62
N VAL A 486 -16.30 -12.06 -26.13
CA VAL A 486 -17.75 -11.80 -26.09
C VAL A 486 -17.96 -10.29 -26.05
N SER A 487 -18.90 -9.77 -26.83
CA SER A 487 -19.15 -8.32 -26.87
C SER A 487 -19.98 -7.87 -25.67
N LEU A 488 -19.83 -6.60 -25.28
CA LEU A 488 -20.64 -6.00 -24.20
C LEU A 488 -22.15 -6.12 -24.49
N GLU A 489 -22.57 -5.93 -25.74
CA GLU A 489 -23.98 -6.06 -26.18
C GLU A 489 -24.53 -7.45 -25.91
N GLN A 490 -23.75 -8.50 -26.16
CA GLN A 490 -24.13 -9.89 -25.88
C GLN A 490 -24.29 -10.15 -24.37
N LEU A 491 -23.48 -9.49 -23.52
CA LEU A 491 -23.56 -9.61 -22.06
C LEU A 491 -24.75 -8.87 -21.44
N LEU A 492 -25.30 -7.89 -22.19
CA LEU A 492 -26.42 -7.04 -21.79
C LEU A 492 -27.74 -7.42 -22.46
N THR A 493 -27.74 -8.45 -23.31
CA THR A 493 -28.96 -8.92 -23.96
C THR A 493 -29.93 -9.48 -22.91
N PRO A 494 -31.22 -9.16 -22.95
CA PRO A 494 -32.23 -9.81 -22.13
C PRO A 494 -32.13 -11.34 -22.28
N ASP A 495 -32.16 -12.08 -21.17
CA ASP A 495 -31.99 -13.55 -21.11
C ASP A 495 -30.59 -14.07 -21.51
N ALA A 496 -29.56 -13.22 -21.49
CA ALA A 496 -28.18 -13.66 -21.66
C ALA A 496 -27.91 -14.86 -20.72
N ARG A 497 -27.48 -16.00 -21.27
CA ARG A 497 -27.19 -17.20 -20.46
C ARG A 497 -25.88 -17.09 -19.68
N TRP A 498 -25.18 -15.96 -19.83
CA TRP A 498 -23.88 -15.72 -19.25
C TRP A 498 -23.62 -14.20 -19.14
N SER A 499 -23.54 -13.68 -17.91
CA SER A 499 -23.13 -12.29 -17.62
C SER A 499 -22.37 -12.28 -16.29
N PRO A 500 -21.06 -11.97 -16.27
CA PRO A 500 -20.26 -11.89 -15.05
C PRO A 500 -20.58 -10.60 -14.27
N HIS A 501 -19.99 -10.40 -13.10
CA HIS A 501 -20.21 -9.16 -12.34
C HIS A 501 -19.43 -8.00 -12.96
N TYR A 502 -18.22 -8.29 -13.44
CA TYR A 502 -17.32 -7.29 -14.01
C TYR A 502 -16.81 -7.71 -15.39
N LEU A 503 -16.71 -6.74 -16.30
CA LEU A 503 -15.97 -6.81 -17.55
C LEU A 503 -14.76 -5.87 -17.47
N VAL A 504 -13.58 -6.37 -17.82
CA VAL A 504 -12.36 -5.57 -17.98
C VAL A 504 -12.04 -5.44 -19.46
N CYS A 505 -12.23 -4.24 -19.99
CA CYS A 505 -12.05 -3.90 -21.40
C CYS A 505 -10.58 -3.79 -21.77
N ARG A 506 -10.24 -3.90 -23.06
CA ARG A 506 -8.87 -3.79 -23.60
C ARG A 506 -8.17 -2.47 -23.26
N ASP A 507 -8.91 -1.38 -23.08
CA ASP A 507 -8.39 -0.07 -22.67
C ASP A 507 -8.15 0.06 -21.15
N GLY A 508 -8.51 -0.97 -20.36
CA GLY A 508 -8.41 -0.97 -18.90
C GLY A 508 -9.67 -0.46 -18.18
N ALA A 509 -10.74 -0.12 -18.89
CA ALA A 509 -12.01 0.22 -18.27
C ALA A 509 -12.64 -0.99 -17.56
N ILE A 510 -13.34 -0.73 -16.44
CA ILE A 510 -14.06 -1.76 -15.67
C ILE A 510 -15.55 -1.41 -15.69
N ILE A 511 -16.36 -2.31 -16.23
CA ILE A 511 -17.83 -2.19 -16.29
C ILE A 511 -18.44 -3.20 -15.32
N GLN A 512 -19.32 -2.75 -14.42
CA GLN A 512 -20.13 -3.66 -13.59
C GLN A 512 -21.44 -3.95 -14.29
N LEU A 513 -21.62 -5.22 -14.65
CA LEU A 513 -22.80 -5.71 -15.34
C LEU A 513 -23.86 -6.16 -14.32
N VAL A 514 -23.43 -6.79 -13.22
CA VAL A 514 -24.30 -7.28 -12.16
C VAL A 514 -23.79 -6.79 -10.81
N ASP A 515 -24.68 -6.28 -9.96
CA ASP A 515 -24.34 -5.83 -8.60
C ASP A 515 -23.76 -6.99 -7.78
N ASP A 516 -22.73 -6.73 -6.98
CA ASP A 516 -22.10 -7.74 -6.12
C ASP A 516 -23.09 -8.39 -5.14
N ALA A 517 -24.19 -7.72 -4.78
CA ALA A 517 -25.23 -8.29 -3.92
C ALA A 517 -26.02 -9.44 -4.60
N LEU A 518 -25.99 -9.52 -5.93
CA LEU A 518 -26.69 -10.51 -6.74
C LEU A 518 -25.71 -11.60 -7.22
N ALA A 519 -26.23 -12.79 -7.50
CA ALA A 519 -25.48 -13.91 -8.05
C ALA A 519 -25.53 -13.88 -9.59
N ALA A 520 -24.46 -13.39 -10.22
CA ALA A 520 -24.35 -13.38 -11.68
C ALA A 520 -24.19 -14.80 -12.25
N TRP A 521 -24.60 -15.01 -13.50
CA TRP A 521 -24.46 -16.31 -14.18
C TRP A 521 -23.16 -16.34 -14.98
N HIS A 522 -22.12 -17.00 -14.45
CA HIS A 522 -20.80 -16.98 -15.10
C HIS A 522 -20.05 -18.32 -15.09
N ILE A 523 -20.33 -19.22 -14.14
CA ILE A 523 -19.60 -20.49 -14.00
C ILE A 523 -20.52 -21.68 -13.67
N GLY A 524 -21.59 -21.45 -12.92
CA GLY A 524 -22.55 -22.48 -12.52
C GLY A 524 -22.00 -23.43 -11.45
N MET A 525 -22.32 -24.71 -11.61
CA MET A 525 -21.92 -25.78 -10.68
C MET A 525 -20.50 -26.23 -10.99
N ALA A 526 -19.61 -26.19 -10.00
CA ALA A 526 -18.20 -26.55 -10.19
C ALA A 526 -17.63 -27.31 -8.98
N MET A 527 -16.53 -28.04 -9.20
CA MET A 527 -15.79 -28.75 -8.14
C MET A 527 -14.72 -27.83 -7.57
N TRP A 528 -14.91 -27.32 -6.35
CA TRP A 528 -13.97 -26.41 -5.70
C TRP A 528 -13.66 -26.85 -4.27
N ARG A 529 -12.37 -26.88 -3.89
CA ARG A 529 -11.89 -27.42 -2.60
C ARG A 529 -12.52 -28.79 -2.30
N THR A 530 -12.43 -29.69 -3.28
CA THR A 530 -12.96 -31.07 -3.27
C THR A 530 -14.48 -31.21 -3.05
N ARG A 531 -15.26 -30.12 -3.16
CA ARG A 531 -16.72 -30.16 -3.03
C ARG A 531 -17.41 -29.58 -4.27
N ARG A 532 -18.47 -30.24 -4.74
CA ARG A 532 -19.34 -29.72 -5.79
C ARG A 532 -20.22 -28.62 -5.20
N ARG A 533 -20.10 -27.38 -5.71
CA ARG A 533 -20.86 -26.22 -5.23
C ARG A 533 -21.27 -25.32 -6.39
N ASN A 534 -22.37 -24.58 -6.22
CA ASN A 534 -22.77 -23.54 -7.15
C ASN A 534 -21.94 -22.27 -6.90
N LEU A 535 -20.94 -22.04 -7.76
CA LEU A 535 -20.04 -20.89 -7.62
C LEU A 535 -20.68 -19.57 -8.08
N ASN A 536 -21.74 -19.58 -8.90
CA ASN A 536 -22.47 -18.34 -9.22
C ASN A 536 -22.95 -17.62 -7.93
N ARG A 537 -23.40 -18.39 -6.93
CA ARG A 537 -23.94 -17.83 -5.68
C ARG A 537 -22.87 -17.31 -4.72
N SER A 538 -21.69 -17.94 -4.74
CA SER A 538 -20.64 -17.76 -3.72
C SER A 538 -19.35 -17.15 -4.27
N SER A 539 -19.38 -16.62 -5.49
CA SER A 539 -18.23 -15.95 -6.10
C SER A 539 -18.59 -14.69 -6.87
N ILE A 540 -17.55 -13.92 -7.20
CA ILE A 540 -17.59 -12.79 -8.11
C ILE A 540 -16.94 -13.21 -9.43
N GLY A 541 -17.71 -13.22 -10.51
CA GLY A 541 -17.22 -13.42 -11.88
C GLY A 541 -16.60 -12.15 -12.45
N VAL A 542 -15.38 -12.24 -12.96
CA VAL A 542 -14.66 -11.19 -13.67
C VAL A 542 -14.26 -11.69 -15.05
N LEU A 543 -14.75 -11.05 -16.11
CA LEU A 543 -14.33 -11.33 -17.47
C LEU A 543 -13.27 -10.32 -17.90
N VAL A 544 -12.18 -10.84 -18.46
CA VAL A 544 -11.15 -10.04 -19.13
C VAL A 544 -11.29 -10.25 -20.63
N GLU A 545 -11.46 -9.17 -21.38
CA GLU A 545 -11.44 -9.24 -22.86
C GLU A 545 -10.10 -9.83 -23.34
N PRO A 546 -10.09 -10.70 -24.36
CA PRO A 546 -8.85 -11.22 -24.91
C PRO A 546 -8.04 -10.10 -25.59
N ALA A 547 -6.72 -10.20 -25.49
CA ALA A 547 -5.76 -9.35 -26.20
C ALA A 547 -4.70 -10.24 -26.85
N GLU A 548 -4.24 -9.85 -28.05
CA GLU A 548 -3.27 -10.62 -28.85
C GLU A 548 -1.86 -10.62 -28.24
N ALA A 549 -1.54 -9.61 -27.42
CA ALA A 549 -0.28 -9.46 -26.71
C ALA A 549 -0.53 -9.11 -25.24
N PRO A 550 0.46 -9.26 -24.34
CA PRO A 550 0.37 -8.75 -22.97
C PRO A 550 -0.10 -7.30 -22.97
N ASN A 551 -1.24 -7.04 -22.33
CA ASN A 551 -1.87 -5.72 -22.30
C ASN A 551 -1.69 -5.08 -20.90
N PRO A 552 -0.80 -4.08 -20.74
CA PRO A 552 -0.52 -3.48 -19.45
C PRO A 552 -1.71 -2.75 -18.83
N ALA A 553 -2.62 -2.19 -19.65
CA ALA A 553 -3.81 -1.51 -19.14
C ALA A 553 -4.77 -2.49 -18.48
N GLN A 554 -5.03 -3.63 -19.14
CA GLN A 554 -5.83 -4.72 -18.57
C GLN A 554 -5.16 -5.34 -17.34
N GLN A 555 -3.85 -5.60 -17.38
CA GLN A 555 -3.10 -6.14 -16.24
C GLN A 555 -3.23 -5.25 -15.00
N ARG A 556 -3.08 -3.93 -15.16
CA ARG A 556 -3.26 -2.95 -14.07
C ARG A 556 -4.70 -2.93 -13.56
N ALA A 557 -5.69 -2.92 -14.46
CA ALA A 557 -7.11 -2.90 -14.10
C ALA A 557 -7.52 -4.16 -13.34
N VAL A 558 -7.10 -5.34 -13.81
CA VAL A 558 -7.37 -6.61 -13.14
C VAL A 558 -6.66 -6.68 -11.79
N ALA A 559 -5.37 -6.31 -11.72
CA ALA A 559 -4.64 -6.31 -10.45
C ALA A 559 -5.30 -5.39 -9.41
N TRP A 560 -5.78 -4.22 -9.82
CA TRP A 560 -6.55 -3.35 -8.94
C TRP A 560 -7.89 -3.95 -8.53
N LEU A 561 -8.67 -4.50 -9.47
CA LEU A 561 -9.97 -5.09 -9.19
C LEU A 561 -9.86 -6.29 -8.25
N MET A 562 -8.87 -7.16 -8.47
CA MET A 562 -8.55 -8.28 -7.59
C MET A 562 -8.19 -7.79 -6.19
N ARG A 563 -7.34 -6.78 -6.05
CA ARG A 563 -6.99 -6.18 -4.75
C ARG A 563 -8.24 -5.61 -4.05
N ARG A 564 -9.10 -4.89 -4.75
CA ARG A 564 -10.34 -4.31 -4.21
C ARG A 564 -11.31 -5.40 -3.74
N LEU A 565 -11.61 -6.40 -4.58
CA LEU A 565 -12.54 -7.49 -4.26
C LEU A 565 -12.02 -8.38 -3.13
N ARG A 566 -10.72 -8.71 -3.13
CA ARG A 566 -10.09 -9.48 -2.05
C ARG A 566 -10.19 -8.77 -0.71
N ARG A 567 -9.94 -7.46 -0.66
CA ARG A 567 -10.07 -6.67 0.57
C ARG A 567 -11.53 -6.57 1.01
N ARG A 568 -12.44 -6.24 0.10
CA ARG A 568 -13.88 -6.08 0.39
C ARG A 568 -14.50 -7.35 0.96
N TYR A 569 -14.11 -8.53 0.45
CA TYR A 569 -14.70 -9.82 0.84
C TYR A 569 -13.80 -10.68 1.73
N THR A 570 -12.65 -10.14 2.15
CA THR A 570 -11.65 -10.85 2.98
C THR A 570 -11.22 -12.19 2.34
N LEU A 571 -10.76 -12.13 1.09
CA LEU A 571 -10.36 -13.29 0.29
C LEU A 571 -8.83 -13.37 0.16
N SER A 572 -8.30 -14.59 0.25
CA SER A 572 -6.90 -14.92 0.02
C SER A 572 -6.59 -15.05 -1.48
N ALA A 573 -5.31 -15.26 -1.83
CA ALA A 573 -4.94 -15.55 -3.22
C ALA A 573 -5.50 -16.90 -3.69
N ASP A 574 -5.65 -17.87 -2.79
CA ASP A 574 -6.18 -19.21 -3.08
C ASP A 574 -7.68 -19.20 -3.42
N ASP A 575 -8.36 -18.10 -3.10
CA ASP A 575 -9.77 -17.87 -3.43
C ASP A 575 -9.94 -17.28 -4.84
N ILE A 576 -8.85 -16.99 -5.57
CA ILE A 576 -8.89 -16.59 -6.98
C ILE A 576 -8.76 -17.83 -7.87
N ILE A 577 -9.78 -18.04 -8.67
CA ILE A 577 -9.91 -19.13 -9.62
C ILE A 577 -9.76 -18.55 -11.03
N ALA A 578 -8.94 -19.18 -11.87
CA ALA A 578 -9.00 -18.93 -13.30
C ALA A 578 -9.75 -20.08 -13.98
N VAL A 579 -10.54 -19.73 -15.00
CA VAL A 579 -11.20 -20.72 -15.86
C VAL A 579 -10.61 -20.62 -17.25
N THR A 580 -9.99 -21.69 -17.69
CA THR A 580 -9.63 -21.89 -19.10
C THR A 580 -10.81 -22.60 -19.78
N PRO A 581 -11.34 -22.08 -20.90
CA PRO A 581 -12.43 -22.77 -21.58
C PRO A 581 -11.93 -24.10 -22.16
N PRO A 582 -12.75 -25.17 -22.15
CA PRO A 582 -12.55 -26.32 -23.01
C PRO A 582 -13.00 -25.98 -24.44
N ASP A 583 -12.41 -26.63 -25.44
CA ASP A 583 -12.65 -26.39 -26.87
C ASP A 583 -14.05 -26.76 -27.37
N ASP A 584 -14.95 -27.30 -26.53
CA ASP A 584 -16.30 -27.71 -26.96
C ASP A 584 -17.40 -27.33 -25.95
N HIS A 585 -18.51 -26.81 -26.47
CA HIS A 585 -19.60 -26.11 -25.77
C HIS A 585 -20.63 -27.03 -25.08
N ARG A 586 -20.30 -28.29 -24.75
CA ARG A 586 -21.32 -29.27 -24.31
C ARG A 586 -21.18 -29.90 -22.93
N GLU A 587 -20.15 -29.61 -22.14
CA GLU A 587 -20.07 -30.14 -20.77
C GLU A 587 -19.75 -29.09 -19.71
N THR A 588 -20.80 -28.56 -19.07
CA THR A 588 -20.72 -27.74 -17.85
C THR A 588 -20.32 -28.54 -16.60
N ALA A 589 -19.99 -29.83 -16.73
CA ALA A 589 -19.80 -30.74 -15.60
C ALA A 589 -18.34 -30.97 -15.19
N ARG A 590 -17.34 -30.53 -15.97
CA ARG A 590 -15.92 -30.81 -15.68
C ARG A 590 -14.98 -29.71 -16.15
N LEU A 591 -15.16 -28.48 -15.68
CA LEU A 591 -14.14 -27.45 -15.85
C LEU A 591 -13.01 -27.70 -14.82
N PRO A 592 -11.77 -27.99 -15.25
CA PRO A 592 -10.64 -28.05 -14.32
C PRO A 592 -10.39 -26.65 -13.77
N ILE A 593 -10.75 -26.46 -12.49
CA ILE A 593 -10.40 -25.26 -11.74
C ILE A 593 -8.89 -25.31 -11.52
N THR A 594 -8.16 -24.42 -12.17
CA THR A 594 -6.75 -24.15 -11.85
C THR A 594 -6.69 -22.90 -10.98
N HIS A 595 -5.75 -22.88 -10.03
CA HIS A 595 -5.37 -21.62 -9.39
C HIS A 595 -4.86 -20.69 -10.49
N ALA A 596 -5.21 -19.40 -10.43
CA ALA A 596 -4.87 -18.41 -11.47
C ALA A 596 -3.37 -18.07 -11.59
N LYS A 597 -2.47 -19.04 -11.37
CA LYS A 597 -1.02 -18.88 -11.56
C LYS A 597 -0.72 -18.76 -13.05
N GLY A 598 -0.21 -17.60 -13.47
CA GLY A 598 0.23 -17.31 -14.84
C GLY A 598 -0.77 -16.53 -15.72
N LEU A 599 -2.01 -16.30 -15.27
CA LEU A 599 -3.01 -15.50 -16.01
C LEU A 599 -3.14 -14.06 -15.48
N LEU A 600 -2.60 -13.80 -14.29
CA LEU A 600 -2.57 -12.54 -13.57
C LEU A 600 -1.11 -12.24 -13.18
N PRO A 601 -0.65 -10.98 -13.30
CA PRO A 601 0.70 -10.57 -12.91
C PRO A 601 0.96 -10.73 -11.41
#